data_AF-A0A942N1D5-F1
#
_entry.id   AF-A0A942N1D5-F1
#
_cell.length_a   1.000
_cell.length_b   1.000
_cell.length_c   1.000
_cell.angle_alpha   90.00
_cell.angle_beta   90.00
_cell.angle_gamma   90.00
#
_symmetry.space_group_name_H-M   'P 1'
#
loop_
_entity.id
_entity.type
_entity.pdbx_description
1 polymer ?
#
loop_
_entity_poly.entity_id
_entity_poly.type
_entity_poly.pdbx_seq_one_letter_code
_entity_poly.pdbx_strand_id
1 'polypeptide(L)'
;MKMPSPTKSRIILSICLIVIALFLLVLFFIPYIFMGSLDLYQNQQTQMARFYLADQIGVEAEEIVASGSGSSGPFLYDSFSIGFIVGEESYTVEHNNTPLRARLGLKGQMRIIHHN
;
A
#
# COMPACT_ATOMS: atom_id res chain seq x y z
N MET A 1 17.66 54.75 4.62
CA MET A 1 16.90 53.59 4.09
C MET A 1 15.47 54.02 3.82
N LYS A 2 14.96 53.85 2.59
CA LYS A 2 13.59 54.23 2.22
C LYS A 2 12.65 53.10 2.68
N MET A 3 11.77 53.37 3.64
CA MET A 3 10.78 52.38 4.06
C MET A 3 9.84 52.05 2.87
N PRO A 4 9.59 50.77 2.57
CA PRO A 4 8.66 50.40 1.52
C PRO A 4 7.26 50.92 1.86
N SER A 5 6.53 51.43 0.86
CA SER A 5 5.20 51.98 1.07
C SER A 5 4.26 50.90 1.64
N PRO A 6 3.33 51.25 2.55
CA PRO A 6 2.48 50.29 3.26
C PRO A 6 1.65 49.41 2.30
N THR A 7 1.35 49.91 1.11
CA THR A 7 0.67 49.16 0.04
C THR A 7 1.52 48.01 -0.50
N LYS A 8 2.83 48.22 -0.70
CA LYS A 8 3.73 47.18 -1.22
C LYS A 8 3.95 46.07 -0.20
N SER A 9 4.09 46.41 1.07
CA SER A 9 4.24 45.42 2.15
C SER A 9 2.99 44.56 2.33
N ARG A 10 1.78 45.13 2.18
CA ARG A 10 0.52 44.38 2.23
C ARG A 10 0.39 43.39 1.07
N ILE A 11 0.74 43.80 -0.14
CA ILE A 11 0.70 42.92 -1.33
C ILE A 11 1.66 41.73 -1.16
N ILE A 12 2.89 41.98 -0.71
CA ILE A 12 3.88 40.92 -0.46
C ILE A 12 3.37 39.95 0.61
N LEU A 13 2.82 40.46 1.72
CA LEU A 13 2.24 39.63 2.77
C LEU A 13 1.10 38.74 2.24
N SER A 14 0.20 39.29 1.43
CA SER A 14 -0.89 38.53 0.81
C SER A 14 -0.36 37.43 -0.13
N ILE A 15 0.66 37.72 -0.94
CA ILE A 15 1.29 36.70 -1.80
C ILE A 15 1.92 35.59 -0.95
N CYS A 16 2.65 35.93 0.12
CA CYS A 16 3.22 34.95 1.03
C CYS A 16 2.16 34.06 1.68
N LEU A 17 1.03 34.65 2.11
CA LEU A 17 -0.08 33.90 2.70
C LEU A 17 -0.73 32.93 1.69
N ILE A 18 -0.89 33.35 0.44
CA ILE A 18 -1.41 32.48 -0.63
C ILE A 18 -0.46 31.30 -0.88
N VAL A 19 0.84 31.55 -0.96
CA VAL A 19 1.84 30.48 -1.17
C VAL A 19 1.83 29.48 -0.01
N ILE A 20 1.77 29.95 1.23
CA ILE A 20 1.67 29.07 2.41
C ILE A 20 0.36 28.27 2.37
N ALA A 21 -0.77 28.89 2.04
CA ALA A 21 -2.06 28.21 1.95
C ALA A 21 -2.04 27.11 0.88
N LEU A 22 -1.47 27.38 -0.30
CA LEU A 22 -1.30 26.38 -1.37
C LEU A 22 -0.37 25.24 -0.93
N PHE A 23 0.72 25.56 -0.23
CA PHE A 23 1.65 24.55 0.28
C PHE A 23 0.99 23.63 1.32
N LEU A 24 0.24 24.20 2.27
CA LEU A 24 -0.52 23.44 3.26
C LEU A 24 -1.61 22.59 2.61
N LEU A 25 -2.26 23.10 1.57
CA LEU A 25 -3.23 22.34 0.78
C LEU A 25 -2.58 21.08 0.19
N VAL A 26 -1.42 21.21 -0.47
CA VAL A 26 -0.67 20.06 -1.01
C VAL A 26 -0.29 19.06 0.10
N LEU A 27 0.24 19.55 1.23
CA LEU A 27 0.59 18.69 2.37
C LEU A 27 -0.62 17.95 2.93
N PHE A 28 -1.80 18.59 2.94
CA PHE A 28 -3.03 17.96 3.40
C PHE A 28 -3.52 16.85 2.46
N PHE A 29 -3.36 17.03 1.14
CA PHE A 29 -3.81 16.03 0.15
C PHE A 29 -2.82 14.89 -0.09
N ILE A 30 -1.53 15.07 0.21
CA ILE A 30 -0.49 14.04 0.09
C ILE A 30 -0.90 12.72 0.76
N PRO A 31 -1.29 12.68 2.06
CA PRO A 31 -1.70 11.44 2.72
C PRO A 31 -2.85 10.69 2.01
N TYR A 32 -3.84 11.41 1.48
CA TYR A 32 -4.99 10.82 0.80
C TYR A 32 -4.61 10.14 -0.52
N ILE A 33 -3.66 10.71 -1.27
CA ILE A 33 -3.13 10.12 -2.50
C ILE A 33 -2.37 8.82 -2.18
N PHE A 34 -1.55 8.83 -1.13
CA PHE A 34 -0.79 7.65 -0.71
C PHE A 34 -1.70 6.55 -0.13
N MET A 35 -2.72 6.88 0.68
CA MET A 35 -3.67 5.89 1.21
C MET A 35 -4.47 5.19 0.12
N GLY A 36 -5.02 5.93 -0.86
CA GLY A 36 -5.78 5.31 -1.96
C GLY A 36 -4.95 4.34 -2.81
N SER A 37 -3.64 4.61 -2.95
CA SER A 37 -2.73 3.68 -3.61
C SER A 37 -2.50 2.41 -2.78
N LEU A 38 -2.31 2.55 -1.47
CA LEU A 38 -2.04 1.44 -0.55
C LEU A 38 -3.20 0.43 -0.51
N ASP A 39 -4.45 0.91 -0.41
CA ASP A 39 -5.64 0.06 -0.37
C ASP A 39 -5.83 -0.73 -1.66
N LEU A 40 -5.56 -0.10 -2.81
CA LEU A 40 -5.63 -0.77 -4.12
C LEU A 40 -4.60 -1.91 -4.19
N TYR A 41 -3.37 -1.66 -3.72
CA TYR A 41 -2.31 -2.66 -3.75
C TYR A 41 -2.57 -3.83 -2.80
N GLN A 42 -3.03 -3.56 -1.58
CA GLN A 42 -3.38 -4.61 -0.62
C GLN A 42 -4.54 -5.48 -1.14
N ASN A 43 -5.52 -4.89 -1.81
CA ASN A 43 -6.60 -5.64 -2.44
C ASN A 43 -6.09 -6.55 -3.56
N GLN A 44 -5.19 -6.07 -4.42
CA GLN A 44 -4.60 -6.89 -5.48
C GLN A 44 -3.79 -8.07 -4.93
N GLN A 45 -2.98 -7.85 -3.90
CA GLN A 45 -2.22 -8.93 -3.24
C GLN A 45 -3.16 -9.96 -2.61
N THR A 46 -4.19 -9.50 -1.90
CA THR A 46 -5.17 -10.36 -1.24
C THR A 46 -5.90 -11.23 -2.26
N GLN A 47 -6.31 -10.67 -3.40
CA GLN A 47 -6.95 -11.43 -4.47
C GLN A 47 -5.99 -12.48 -5.06
N MET A 48 -4.77 -12.09 -5.41
CA MET A 48 -3.78 -13.01 -5.98
C MET A 48 -3.49 -14.18 -5.04
N ALA A 49 -3.29 -13.88 -3.75
CA ALA A 49 -3.02 -14.88 -2.73
C ALA A 49 -4.22 -15.81 -2.49
N ARG A 50 -5.44 -15.25 -2.52
CA ARG A 50 -6.68 -16.03 -2.41
C ARG A 50 -6.86 -17.01 -3.56
N PHE A 51 -6.69 -16.56 -4.80
CA PHE A 51 -6.79 -17.44 -5.97
C PHE A 51 -5.72 -18.52 -5.97
N TYR A 52 -4.49 -18.19 -5.55
CA TYR A 52 -3.45 -19.18 -5.39
C TYR A 52 -3.80 -20.23 -4.33
N LEU A 53 -4.31 -19.82 -3.16
CA LEU A 53 -4.75 -20.76 -2.14
C LEU A 53 -5.88 -21.66 -2.65
N ALA A 54 -6.90 -21.07 -3.27
CA ALA A 54 -8.04 -21.76 -3.85
C ALA A 54 -7.63 -22.88 -4.83
N ASP A 55 -6.74 -22.54 -5.77
CA ASP A 55 -6.17 -23.48 -6.75
C ASP A 55 -5.43 -24.64 -6.07
N GLN A 56 -4.66 -24.36 -5.01
CA GLN A 56 -3.83 -25.38 -4.35
C GLN A 56 -4.63 -26.34 -3.46
N ILE A 57 -5.72 -25.88 -2.83
CA ILE A 57 -6.54 -26.71 -1.94
C ILE A 57 -7.82 -27.22 -2.62
N GLY A 58 -8.10 -26.80 -3.87
CA GLY A 58 -9.22 -27.27 -4.67
C GLY A 58 -10.59 -26.75 -4.25
N VAL A 59 -10.65 -25.52 -3.73
CA VAL A 59 -11.90 -24.86 -3.33
C VAL A 59 -12.15 -23.62 -4.18
N GLU A 60 -13.37 -23.09 -4.15
CA GLU A 60 -13.68 -21.81 -4.78
C GLU A 60 -13.10 -20.65 -3.97
N ALA A 61 -12.62 -19.61 -4.66
CA ALA A 61 -12.02 -18.45 -4.00
C ALA A 61 -13.02 -17.73 -3.08
N GLU A 62 -14.31 -17.82 -3.40
CA GLU A 62 -15.44 -17.27 -2.68
C GLU A 62 -15.61 -17.89 -1.29
N GLU A 63 -15.19 -19.14 -1.09
CA GLU A 63 -15.23 -19.84 0.21
C GLU A 63 -14.09 -19.41 1.15
N ILE A 64 -13.13 -18.64 0.63
CA ILE A 64 -11.93 -18.23 1.36
C ILE A 64 -12.10 -16.81 1.91
N VAL A 65 -12.11 -16.70 3.24
CA VAL A 65 -12.21 -15.42 3.95
C VAL A 65 -10.81 -14.93 4.32
N ALA A 66 -10.46 -13.70 3.97
CA ALA A 66 -9.20 -13.11 4.42
C ALA A 66 -9.29 -12.78 5.92
N SER A 67 -8.35 -13.28 6.72
CA SER A 67 -8.28 -13.08 8.17
C SER A 67 -7.32 -11.98 8.61
N GLY A 68 -6.54 -11.42 7.68
CA GLY A 68 -5.65 -10.29 7.92
C GLY A 68 -5.24 -9.58 6.64
N SER A 69 -4.75 -8.34 6.77
CA SER A 69 -4.24 -7.53 5.65
C SER A 69 -2.74 -7.72 5.46
N GLY A 70 -2.30 -7.67 4.20
CA GLY A 70 -0.93 -7.89 3.78
C GLY A 70 0.07 -6.86 4.31
N SER A 71 1.34 -7.22 4.12
CA SER A 71 2.58 -6.46 4.42
C SER A 71 2.38 -4.94 4.46
N SER A 72 2.87 -4.31 5.51
CA SER A 72 3.03 -2.84 5.59
C SER A 72 4.51 -2.53 5.43
N GLY A 73 4.88 -1.81 4.37
CA GLY A 73 6.27 -1.40 4.16
C GLY A 73 6.60 -0.96 2.73
N PRO A 74 7.83 -0.46 2.50
CA PRO A 74 8.27 0.07 1.20
C PRO A 74 8.42 -1.02 0.09
N PHE A 75 8.24 -2.30 0.43
CA PHE A 75 8.41 -3.45 -0.46
C PHE A 75 7.10 -4.22 -0.72
N LEU A 76 5.96 -3.54 -0.70
CA LEU A 76 4.63 -4.12 -0.93
C LEU A 76 4.59 -5.05 -2.15
N TYR A 77 5.28 -4.71 -3.25
CA TYR A 77 5.25 -5.51 -4.47
C TYR A 77 6.02 -6.84 -4.39
N ASP A 78 7.02 -6.89 -3.51
CA ASP A 78 8.02 -7.96 -3.53
C ASP A 78 7.81 -8.98 -2.41
N SER A 79 7.22 -8.59 -1.28
CA SER A 79 7.04 -9.52 -0.16
C SER A 79 5.77 -9.22 0.61
N PHE A 80 4.88 -10.21 0.67
CA PHE A 80 3.67 -10.15 1.48
C PHE A 80 3.39 -11.49 2.15
N SER A 81 2.63 -11.42 3.25
CA SER A 81 2.10 -12.55 3.99
C SER A 81 0.64 -12.23 4.31
N ILE A 82 -0.30 -13.05 3.84
CA ILE A 82 -1.73 -12.81 3.99
C ILE A 82 -2.39 -14.04 4.60
N GLY A 83 -3.13 -13.83 5.68
CA GLY A 83 -3.90 -14.86 6.37
C GLY A 83 -5.26 -15.09 5.71
N PHE A 84 -5.66 -16.35 5.63
CA PHE A 84 -6.95 -16.81 5.13
C PHE A 84 -7.55 -17.86 6.05
N ILE A 85 -8.87 -17.91 6.11
CA ILE A 85 -9.66 -18.94 6.79
C ILE A 85 -10.51 -19.64 5.75
N VAL A 86 -10.50 -20.97 5.78
CA VAL A 86 -11.31 -21.83 4.91
C VAL A 86 -11.98 -22.89 5.79
N GLY A 87 -13.29 -22.77 5.99
CA GLY A 87 -13.99 -23.56 7.01
C GLY A 87 -13.47 -23.27 8.42
N GLU A 88 -12.92 -24.28 9.09
CA GLU A 88 -12.30 -24.17 10.42
C GLU A 88 -10.76 -24.06 10.36
N GLU A 89 -10.18 -24.16 9.16
CA GLU A 89 -8.73 -24.22 8.96
C GLU A 89 -8.15 -22.85 8.65
N SER A 90 -6.93 -22.59 9.12
CA SER A 90 -6.21 -21.34 8.92
C SER A 90 -5.00 -21.53 8.00
N TYR A 91 -4.88 -20.65 7.02
CA TYR A 91 -3.79 -20.65 6.05
C TYR A 91 -3.10 -19.29 6.00
N THR A 92 -1.83 -19.29 5.67
CA THR A 92 -1.08 -18.09 5.34
C THR A 92 -0.42 -18.28 3.99
N VAL A 93 -0.70 -17.36 3.07
CA VAL A 93 -0.02 -17.30 1.79
C VAL A 93 1.09 -16.26 1.87
N GLU A 94 2.32 -16.73 1.69
CA GLU A 94 3.49 -15.88 1.62
C GLU A 94 3.95 -15.77 0.16
N HIS A 95 4.27 -14.55 -0.26
CA HIS A 95 5.00 -14.29 -1.48
C HIS A 95 6.37 -13.74 -1.14
N ASN A 96 7.42 -14.38 -1.66
CA ASN A 96 8.80 -14.05 -1.35
C ASN A 96 9.56 -13.75 -2.65
N ASN A 97 9.73 -12.47 -2.94
CA ASN A 97 10.60 -11.95 -3.99
C ASN A 97 11.81 -11.28 -3.36
N THR A 98 12.77 -12.09 -2.89
CA THR A 98 13.98 -11.52 -2.27
C THR A 98 14.71 -10.62 -3.28
N PRO A 99 15.39 -9.54 -2.83
CA PRO A 99 16.18 -8.68 -3.72
C PRO A 99 17.20 -9.46 -4.57
N LEU A 100 17.67 -10.61 -4.06
CA LEU A 100 18.55 -11.53 -4.79
C LEU A 100 17.85 -12.16 -6.00
N ARG A 101 16.58 -12.58 -5.88
CA ARG A 101 15.79 -13.15 -6.99
C ARG A 101 15.50 -12.10 -8.06
N ALA A 102 15.11 -10.90 -7.64
CA ALA A 102 14.87 -9.77 -8.54
C ALA A 102 16.13 -9.43 -9.37
N ARG A 103 17.31 -9.39 -8.74
CA ARG A 103 18.61 -9.19 -9.44
C ARG A 103 18.95 -10.29 -10.45
N LEU A 104 18.42 -11.50 -10.24
CA LEU A 104 18.61 -12.65 -11.13
C LEU A 104 17.48 -12.80 -12.16
N GLY A 105 16.52 -11.86 -12.20
CA GLY A 105 15.35 -11.96 -13.10
C GLY A 105 14.41 -13.11 -12.77
N LEU A 106 14.52 -13.71 -11.58
CA LEU A 106 13.69 -14.82 -11.14
C LEU A 106 12.36 -14.30 -10.59
N LYS A 107 11.25 -14.92 -11.01
CA LYS A 107 9.91 -14.60 -10.47
C LYS A 107 9.87 -14.86 -8.95
N GLY A 108 9.09 -14.05 -8.24
CA GLY A 108 8.76 -14.30 -6.83
C GLY A 108 8.08 -15.65 -6.66
N GLN A 109 8.24 -16.26 -5.49
CA GLN A 109 7.68 -17.58 -5.19
C GLN A 109 6.55 -17.42 -4.17
N MET A 110 5.42 -18.07 -4.43
CA MET A 110 4.35 -18.21 -3.44
C MET A 110 4.49 -19.51 -2.66
N ARG A 111 4.13 -19.47 -1.39
CA ARG A 111 4.12 -20.61 -0.47
C ARG A 111 2.88 -20.53 0.42
N ILE A 112 2.27 -21.68 0.69
CA ILE A 112 1.19 -21.82 1.67
C ILE A 112 1.77 -22.40 2.97
N ILE A 113 1.39 -21.81 4.09
CA ILE A 113 1.63 -22.32 5.44
C ILE A 113 0.26 -22.65 6.03
N HIS A 114 0.09 -23.88 6.47
CA HIS A 114 -1.13 -24.35 7.13
C HIS A 114 -0.93 -24.30 8.64
N HIS A 115 -1.92 -23.76 9.36
CA HIS A 115 -1.92 -23.65 10.82
C HIS A 115 -3.08 -24.49 11.37
N ASN A 116 -2.76 -25.53 12.16
CA ASN A 116 -3.71 -26.35 12.93
C ASN A 116 -4.22 -25.61 14.18
#